data_AF-A0A5D2EPY0-F1
#
_entry.id   AF-A0A5D2EPY0-F1
#
_cell.length_a   1.000
_cell.length_b   1.000
_cell.length_c   1.000
_cell.angle_alpha   90.00
_cell.angle_beta   90.00
_cell.angle_gamma   90.00
#
_symmetry.space_group_name_H-M   'P 1'
#
loop_
_entity.id
_entity.type
_entity.pdbx_description
1 polymer ?
#
loop_
_entity_poly.entity_id
_entity_poly.type
_entity_poly.pdbx_seq_one_letter_code
_entity_poly.pdbx_strand_id
1 'polypeptide(L)'
;MDFVSGLPLSPSKKNEIWVVVDRLTKSAHFIPVHTDYSLDKLAELYISQIVKLHRVPISIVSNRDPRFTSRFWKKLQDALGTKLHFSTTFYPQTDGQSKWIIQILEDMLRCCILEFEGTWERYVPLIEFAYNNNFQSSIKIAPYEALYDRKCRTPLYWIELSENKIHEVDVIKETE
;
A
#
# COMPACT_ATOMS: atom_id res chain seq x y z
N MET A 1 8.04 -2.21 -5.68
CA MET A 1 6.97 -1.92 -6.66
C MET A 1 6.91 -3.06 -7.64
N ASP A 2 5.71 -3.53 -7.92
CA ASP A 2 5.48 -4.66 -8.83
C ASP A 2 4.09 -4.57 -9.47
N PHE A 3 3.85 -5.32 -10.53
CA PHE A 3 2.54 -5.45 -11.17
C PHE A 3 2.02 -6.88 -11.02
N VAL A 4 0.78 -7.00 -10.57
CA VAL A 4 0.04 -8.26 -10.63
C VAL A 4 -0.79 -8.23 -11.91
N SER A 5 -0.41 -9.06 -12.88
CA SER A 5 -1.04 -9.14 -14.20
C SER A 5 -1.92 -10.39 -14.35
N GLY A 6 -2.73 -10.44 -15.41
CA GLY A 6 -3.55 -11.61 -15.73
C GLY A 6 -4.90 -11.63 -15.01
N LEU A 7 -5.34 -10.49 -14.48
CA LEU A 7 -6.68 -10.35 -13.91
C LEU A 7 -7.72 -10.24 -15.04
N PRO A 8 -8.94 -10.75 -14.83
CA PRO A 8 -10.01 -10.59 -15.82
C PRO A 8 -10.32 -9.11 -16.02
N LEU A 9 -10.66 -8.71 -17.23
CA LEU A 9 -10.92 -7.31 -17.55
C LEU A 9 -12.12 -6.79 -16.74
N SER A 10 -11.91 -5.71 -15.97
CA SER A 10 -12.96 -5.06 -15.20
C SER A 10 -13.88 -4.21 -16.11
N PRO A 11 -15.06 -3.77 -15.64
CA PRO A 11 -15.96 -2.91 -16.42
C PRO A 11 -15.33 -1.56 -16.78
N SER A 12 -14.40 -1.07 -15.95
CA SER A 12 -13.64 0.16 -16.21
C SER A 12 -12.37 -0.08 -17.07
N LYS A 13 -12.22 -1.30 -17.60
CA LYS A 13 -11.11 -1.77 -18.43
C LYS A 13 -9.77 -1.76 -17.69
N LYS A 14 -9.73 -2.34 -16.48
CA LYS A 14 -8.49 -2.66 -15.76
C LYS A 14 -8.23 -4.15 -15.82
N ASN A 15 -6.98 -4.55 -15.92
CA ASN A 15 -6.56 -5.96 -15.99
C ASN A 15 -5.27 -6.23 -15.19
N GLU A 16 -4.74 -5.23 -14.48
CA GLU A 16 -3.57 -5.37 -13.62
C GLU A 16 -3.75 -4.55 -12.33
N ILE A 17 -3.02 -4.92 -11.29
CA ILE A 17 -2.86 -4.13 -10.07
C ILE A 17 -1.40 -3.73 -9.94
N TRP A 18 -1.14 -2.43 -9.86
CA TRP A 18 0.15 -1.92 -9.45
C TRP A 18 0.26 -1.94 -7.93
N VAL A 19 1.19 -2.75 -7.44
CA VAL A 19 1.48 -2.93 -6.01
C VAL A 19 2.67 -2.06 -5.61
N VAL A 20 2.44 -1.16 -4.67
CA VAL A 20 3.46 -0.32 -4.05
C VAL A 20 3.44 -0.56 -2.56
N VAL A 21 4.60 -0.82 -1.96
CA VAL A 21 4.71 -1.12 -0.52
C VAL A 21 5.78 -0.24 0.07
N ASP A 22 5.44 0.48 1.13
CA ASP A 22 6.42 1.15 1.96
C ASP A 22 7.19 0.13 2.82
N ARG A 23 8.52 0.16 2.73
CA ARG A 23 9.36 -0.84 3.40
C ARG A 23 9.42 -0.65 4.90
N LEU A 24 9.20 0.57 5.40
CA LEU A 24 9.29 0.91 6.81
C LEU A 24 8.01 0.49 7.55
N THR A 25 6.88 1.07 7.15
CA THR A 25 5.56 0.87 7.79
C THR A 25 4.85 -0.39 7.30
N LYS A 26 5.34 -1.02 6.23
CA LYS A 26 4.64 -2.10 5.51
C LYS A 26 3.29 -1.69 4.93
N SER A 27 2.99 -0.38 4.85
CA SER A 27 1.77 0.08 4.22
C SER A 27 1.82 -0.25 2.72
N ALA A 28 0.77 -0.88 2.22
CA ALA A 28 0.63 -1.25 0.83
C ALA A 28 -0.44 -0.40 0.14
N HIS A 29 -0.21 -0.14 -1.15
CA HIS A 29 -1.17 0.43 -2.08
C HIS A 29 -1.38 -0.50 -3.25
N PHE A 30 -2.65 -0.73 -3.57
CA PHE A 30 -3.09 -1.57 -4.67
C PHE A 30 -3.85 -0.70 -5.67
N ILE A 31 -3.20 -0.35 -6.78
CA ILE A 31 -3.73 0.61 -7.75
C ILE A 31 -4.19 -0.15 -9.00
N PRO A 32 -5.50 -0.21 -9.32
CA PRO A 32 -5.98 -0.83 -10.55
C PRO A 32 -5.50 -0.08 -11.80
N VAL A 33 -4.77 -0.76 -12.67
CA VAL A 33 -4.23 -0.22 -13.92
C VAL A 33 -4.60 -1.11 -15.11
N HIS A 34 -4.35 -0.61 -16.30
CA HIS A 34 -4.43 -1.41 -17.52
C HIS A 34 -3.02 -1.63 -18.06
N THR A 35 -2.74 -2.79 -18.63
CA THR A 35 -1.43 -3.15 -19.19
C THR A 35 -0.90 -2.11 -20.17
N ASP A 36 -1.79 -1.56 -21.02
CA ASP A 36 -1.43 -0.59 -22.06
C ASP A 36 -1.38 0.87 -21.59
N TYR A 37 -1.39 1.13 -20.27
CA TYR A 37 -1.21 2.50 -19.79
C TYR A 37 0.15 3.05 -20.19
N SER A 38 0.12 4.26 -20.75
CA SER A 38 1.31 5.02 -21.07
C SER A 38 2.12 5.36 -19.81
N LEU A 39 3.42 5.59 -19.96
CA LEU A 39 4.30 5.87 -18.83
C LEU A 39 3.99 7.23 -18.17
N ASP A 40 3.53 8.20 -18.96
CA ASP A 40 2.98 9.48 -18.49
C ASP A 40 1.78 9.27 -17.55
N LYS A 41 0.80 8.45 -17.96
CA LYS A 41 -0.34 8.10 -17.12
C LYS A 41 0.06 7.35 -15.85
N LEU A 42 1.04 6.45 -15.94
CA LEU A 42 1.59 5.78 -14.75
C LEU A 42 2.31 6.77 -13.82
N ALA A 43 3.01 7.77 -14.36
CA ALA A 43 3.64 8.81 -13.56
C ALA A 43 2.61 9.70 -12.84
N GLU A 44 1.52 10.07 -13.51
CA GLU A 44 0.40 10.79 -12.88
C GLU A 44 -0.22 9.99 -11.74
N LEU A 45 -0.46 8.69 -11.95
CA LEU A 45 -0.95 7.79 -10.90
C LEU A 45 0.04 7.67 -9.74
N TYR A 46 1.32 7.55 -10.03
CA TYR A 46 2.37 7.49 -9.02
C TYR A 46 2.39 8.75 -8.14
N ILE A 47 2.30 9.93 -8.75
CA ILE A 47 2.30 11.18 -8.00
C ILE A 47 1.02 11.31 -7.16
N SER A 48 -0.14 11.05 -7.78
CA SER A 48 -1.44 11.25 -7.14
C SER A 48 -1.80 10.22 -6.07
N GLN A 49 -1.29 8.99 -6.18
CA GLN A 49 -1.60 7.90 -5.25
C GLN A 49 -0.47 7.62 -4.26
N ILE A 50 0.80 7.81 -4.64
CA ILE A 50 1.93 7.46 -3.78
C ILE A 50 2.62 8.72 -3.23
N VAL A 51 3.13 9.59 -4.10
CA VAL A 51 3.91 10.76 -3.65
C VAL A 51 3.07 11.70 -2.80
N LYS A 52 1.79 11.89 -3.15
CA LYS A 52 0.84 12.68 -2.36
C LYS A 52 0.70 12.19 -0.92
N LEU A 53 0.73 10.87 -0.70
CA LEU A 53 0.50 10.26 0.61
C LEU A 53 1.79 10.11 1.41
N HIS A 54 2.88 9.73 0.74
CA HIS A 54 4.14 9.29 1.38
C HIS A 54 5.33 10.22 1.15
N ARG A 55 5.12 11.31 0.41
CA ARG A 55 6.21 12.15 -0.14
C ARG A 55 7.05 11.37 -1.15
N VAL A 56 8.10 12.01 -1.66
CA VAL A 56 9.03 11.38 -2.60
C VAL A 56 9.91 10.37 -1.85
N PRO A 57 9.95 9.09 -2.25
CA PRO A 57 10.78 8.09 -1.59
C PRO A 57 12.26 8.31 -1.89
N ILE A 58 13.11 8.01 -0.91
CA ILE A 58 14.58 8.08 -1.07
C ILE A 58 15.08 7.02 -2.06
N SER A 59 14.45 5.84 -2.05
CA SER A 59 14.79 4.75 -2.96
C SER A 59 13.59 3.88 -3.27
N ILE A 60 13.56 3.31 -4.46
CA ILE A 60 12.56 2.34 -4.92
C ILE A 60 13.27 1.05 -5.30
N VAL A 61 12.75 -0.07 -4.81
CA VAL A 61 13.07 -1.40 -5.33
C VAL A 61 11.92 -1.86 -6.21
N SER A 62 12.21 -2.23 -7.45
CA SER A 62 11.23 -2.82 -8.38
C SER A 62 11.79 -4.06 -9.07
N ASN A 63 10.90 -4.84 -9.68
CA ASN A 63 11.31 -5.87 -10.63
C ASN A 63 11.89 -5.23 -11.91
N ARG A 64 12.32 -6.07 -12.87
CA ARG A 64 12.87 -5.62 -14.16
C ARG A 64 11.79 -5.40 -15.23
N ASP A 65 10.55 -5.11 -14.84
CA ASP A 65 9.49 -4.78 -15.80
C ASP A 65 9.96 -3.64 -16.74
N PRO A 66 9.71 -3.74 -18.07
CA PRO A 66 10.09 -2.72 -19.04
C PRO A 66 9.64 -1.31 -18.67
N ARG A 67 8.51 -1.17 -17.98
CA ARG A 67 7.98 0.12 -17.52
C ARG A 67 8.93 0.79 -16.53
N PHE A 68 9.45 0.05 -15.56
CA PHE A 68 10.40 0.57 -14.56
C PHE A 68 11.82 0.73 -15.10
N THR A 69 12.22 -0.09 -16.08
CA THR A 69 13.57 -0.02 -16.68
C THR A 69 13.67 1.00 -17.81
N SER A 70 12.54 1.56 -18.25
CA SER A 70 12.44 2.57 -19.30
C SER A 70 13.28 3.83 -19.01
N ARG A 71 13.69 4.52 -20.07
CA ARG A 71 14.44 5.78 -19.95
C ARG A 71 13.61 6.87 -19.27
N PHE A 72 12.33 6.94 -19.61
CA PHE A 72 11.40 7.90 -19.02
C PHE A 72 11.29 7.72 -17.51
N TRP A 73 11.03 6.48 -17.04
CA TRP A 73 10.89 6.22 -15.60
C TRP A 73 12.17 6.51 -14.83
N LYS A 74 13.33 6.12 -15.37
CA LYS A 74 14.64 6.47 -14.78
C LYS A 74 14.82 7.97 -14.65
N LYS A 75 14.54 8.74 -15.70
CA LYS A 75 14.67 10.21 -15.68
C LYS A 75 13.68 10.88 -14.73
N LEU A 76 12.45 10.37 -14.64
CA LEU A 76 11.47 10.84 -13.66
C LEU A 76 12.00 10.66 -12.23
N GLN A 77 12.51 9.48 -11.90
CA GLN A 77 13.01 9.20 -10.54
C GLN A 77 14.31 9.97 -10.25
N ASP A 78 15.21 10.11 -11.23
CA ASP A 78 16.40 10.96 -11.11
C ASP A 78 16.01 12.42 -10.79
N ALA A 79 15.01 12.97 -11.48
CA ALA A 79 14.52 14.34 -11.27
C ALA A 79 13.84 14.52 -9.91
N LEU A 80 13.18 13.48 -9.40
CA LEU A 80 12.63 13.46 -8.04
C LEU A 80 13.70 13.23 -6.96
N GLY A 81 14.93 12.85 -7.34
CA GLY A 81 16.00 12.51 -6.40
C GLY A 81 15.88 11.10 -5.79
N THR A 82 15.09 10.23 -6.40
CA THR A 82 14.84 8.86 -5.95
C THR A 82 15.81 7.87 -6.59
N LYS A 83 16.47 7.05 -5.77
CA LYS A 83 17.35 5.98 -6.26
C LYS A 83 16.56 4.75 -6.68
N LEU A 84 16.70 4.33 -7.94
CA LEU A 84 16.10 3.08 -8.44
C LEU A 84 17.05 1.88 -8.28
N HIS A 85 16.54 0.83 -7.65
CA HIS A 85 17.18 -0.48 -7.54
C HIS A 85 16.30 -1.54 -8.17
N PHE A 86 16.90 -2.43 -8.97
CA PHE A 86 16.17 -3.52 -9.62
C PHE A 86 16.49 -4.84 -8.94
N SER A 87 15.46 -5.62 -8.61
CA SER A 87 15.66 -6.99 -8.16
C SER A 87 16.29 -7.83 -9.28
N THR A 88 17.18 -8.73 -8.89
CA THR A 88 17.74 -9.75 -9.78
C THR A 88 16.99 -11.05 -9.59
N THR A 89 16.68 -11.77 -10.66
CA THR A 89 16.04 -13.09 -10.67
C THR A 89 16.72 -14.12 -9.75
N PHE A 90 17.99 -13.92 -9.40
CA PHE A 90 18.80 -14.80 -8.56
C PHE A 90 18.90 -14.38 -7.07
N TYR A 91 18.30 -13.26 -6.64
CA TYR A 91 18.28 -12.84 -5.23
C TYR A 91 16.84 -12.68 -4.70
N PRO A 92 16.24 -13.76 -4.17
CA PRO A 92 14.91 -13.75 -3.56
C PRO A 92 14.80 -12.83 -2.33
N GLN A 93 15.91 -12.46 -1.70
CA GLN A 93 15.89 -11.63 -0.47
C GLN A 93 15.42 -10.19 -0.70
N THR A 94 15.69 -9.61 -1.87
CA THR A 94 15.24 -8.24 -2.19
C THR A 94 13.79 -8.20 -2.67
N ASP A 95 13.30 -9.31 -3.22
CA ASP A 95 11.98 -9.47 -3.82
C ASP A 95 11.01 -10.32 -2.95
N GLY A 96 11.50 -10.87 -1.83
CA GLY A 96 10.71 -11.75 -0.97
C GLY A 96 9.57 -11.02 -0.27
N GLN A 97 9.75 -9.72 0.03
CA GLN A 97 8.69 -8.89 0.59
C GLN A 97 7.59 -8.61 -0.43
N SER A 98 7.93 -8.20 -1.65
CA SER A 98 6.96 -8.01 -2.74
C SER A 98 6.24 -9.31 -3.06
N LYS A 99 6.97 -10.42 -3.21
CA LYS A 99 6.38 -11.74 -3.47
C LYS A 99 5.40 -12.21 -2.39
N TRP A 100 5.77 -12.07 -1.13
CA TRP A 100 4.88 -12.44 -0.02
C TRP A 100 3.62 -11.58 0.01
N ILE A 101 3.75 -10.27 -0.26
CA ILE A 101 2.60 -9.36 -0.30
C ILE A 101 1.71 -9.63 -1.50
N ILE A 102 2.30 -9.91 -2.68
CA ILE A 102 1.56 -10.31 -3.87
C ILE A 102 0.77 -11.59 -3.61
N GLN A 103 1.37 -12.59 -2.94
CA GLN A 103 0.67 -13.81 -2.57
C GLN A 103 -0.53 -13.52 -1.65
N ILE A 104 -0.34 -12.70 -0.61
CA ILE A 104 -1.45 -12.30 0.28
C ILE A 104 -2.54 -11.57 -0.50
N LEU A 105 -2.16 -10.65 -1.38
CA LEU A 105 -3.09 -9.92 -2.23
C LEU A 105 -3.88 -10.89 -3.13
N GLU A 106 -3.21 -11.83 -3.78
CA GLU A 106 -3.87 -12.85 -4.61
C GLU A 106 -4.84 -13.70 -3.79
N ASP A 107 -4.46 -14.12 -2.59
CA ASP A 107 -5.30 -14.93 -1.72
C ASP A 107 -6.52 -14.13 -1.22
N MET A 108 -6.34 -12.87 -0.84
CA MET A 108 -7.44 -11.96 -0.50
C MET A 108 -8.37 -11.72 -1.70
N LEU A 109 -7.81 -11.52 -2.90
CA LEU A 109 -8.58 -11.37 -4.14
C LEU A 109 -9.39 -12.64 -4.45
N ARG A 110 -8.78 -13.83 -4.31
CA ARG A 110 -9.47 -15.12 -4.51
C ARG A 110 -10.65 -15.25 -3.55
N CYS A 111 -10.45 -14.98 -2.27
CA CYS A 111 -11.54 -15.00 -1.29
C CYS A 111 -12.65 -14.01 -1.66
N CYS A 112 -12.30 -12.77 -2.01
CA CYS A 112 -13.30 -11.77 -2.38
C CYS A 112 -14.09 -12.13 -3.65
N ILE A 113 -13.45 -12.72 -4.66
CA ILE A 113 -14.12 -13.13 -5.91
C ILE A 113 -15.04 -14.35 -5.67
N LEU A 114 -14.64 -15.28 -4.79
CA LEU A 114 -15.43 -16.47 -4.48
C LEU A 114 -16.65 -16.15 -3.61
N GLU A 115 -16.50 -15.26 -2.62
CA GLU A 115 -17.57 -14.93 -1.66
C GLU A 115 -18.53 -13.86 -2.18
N PHE A 116 -18.06 -12.94 -3.03
CA PHE A 116 -18.85 -11.80 -3.47
C PHE A 116 -18.98 -11.76 -5.00
N GLU A 117 -20.22 -11.82 -5.48
CA GLU A 117 -20.54 -11.60 -6.90
C GLU A 117 -20.15 -10.18 -7.30
N GLY A 118 -19.14 -10.04 -8.17
CA GLY A 118 -18.69 -8.72 -8.60
C GLY A 118 -17.35 -8.70 -9.30
N THR A 119 -16.93 -7.51 -9.70
CA THR A 119 -15.64 -7.29 -10.37
C THR A 119 -14.57 -6.99 -9.34
N TRP A 120 -13.43 -7.68 -9.42
CA TRP A 120 -12.32 -7.60 -8.45
C TRP A 120 -11.90 -6.15 -8.15
N GLU A 121 -11.97 -5.25 -9.15
CA GLU A 121 -11.62 -3.84 -9.02
C GLU A 121 -12.38 -3.14 -7.88
N ARG A 122 -13.66 -3.49 -7.67
CA ARG A 122 -14.49 -2.92 -6.59
C ARG A 122 -13.96 -3.25 -5.20
N TYR A 123 -13.32 -4.40 -5.05
CA TYR A 123 -12.82 -4.89 -3.76
C TYR A 123 -11.41 -4.43 -3.44
N VAL A 124 -10.67 -3.92 -4.43
CA VAL A 124 -9.28 -3.48 -4.21
C VAL A 124 -9.13 -2.48 -3.05
N PRO A 125 -9.98 -1.44 -2.90
CA PRO A 125 -9.89 -0.54 -1.75
C PRO A 125 -10.16 -1.21 -0.41
N LEU A 126 -11.07 -2.20 -0.38
CA LEU A 126 -11.40 -2.95 0.84
C LEU A 126 -10.25 -3.90 1.21
N ILE A 127 -9.62 -4.52 0.22
CA ILE A 127 -8.45 -5.38 0.40
C ILE A 127 -7.26 -4.56 0.90
N GLU A 128 -7.01 -3.38 0.32
CA GLU A 128 -5.97 -2.46 0.80
C GLU A 128 -6.22 -2.05 2.25
N PHE A 129 -7.47 -1.70 2.59
CA PHE A 129 -7.86 -1.37 3.95
C PHE A 129 -7.66 -2.54 4.92
N ALA A 130 -8.12 -3.74 4.55
CA ALA A 130 -7.97 -4.94 5.37
C ALA A 130 -6.49 -5.29 5.59
N TYR A 131 -5.67 -5.24 4.54
CA TYR A 131 -4.24 -5.51 4.61
C TYR A 131 -3.54 -4.51 5.55
N ASN A 132 -3.78 -3.22 5.37
CA ASN A 132 -3.11 -2.16 6.13
C ASN A 132 -3.55 -2.10 7.61
N ASN A 133 -4.72 -2.66 7.95
CA ASN A 133 -5.21 -2.72 9.32
C ASN A 133 -4.94 -4.04 10.03
N ASN A 134 -4.40 -5.03 9.32
CA ASN A 134 -4.06 -6.31 9.94
C ASN A 134 -2.67 -6.26 10.60
N PHE A 135 -2.52 -6.98 11.69
CA PHE A 135 -1.26 -7.07 12.42
C PHE A 135 -0.16 -7.67 11.54
N GLN A 136 0.97 -6.96 11.42
CA GLN A 136 2.13 -7.43 10.68
C GLN A 136 3.20 -7.92 11.65
N SER A 137 3.47 -9.24 11.61
CA SER A 137 4.43 -9.88 12.52
C SER A 137 5.86 -9.33 12.42
N SER A 138 6.22 -8.77 11.25
CA SER A 138 7.53 -8.19 10.97
C SER A 138 7.77 -6.84 11.63
N ILE A 139 6.71 -6.05 11.87
CA ILE A 139 6.78 -4.73 12.54
C ILE A 139 6.08 -4.71 13.90
N LYS A 140 5.40 -5.79 14.28
CA LYS A 140 4.68 -5.95 15.57
C LYS A 140 3.53 -4.98 15.80
N ILE A 141 3.06 -4.29 14.75
CA ILE A 141 1.90 -3.39 14.75
C ILE A 141 1.19 -3.49 13.39
N ALA A 142 0.02 -2.87 13.25
CA ALA A 142 -0.64 -2.76 11.96
C ALA A 142 0.04 -1.66 11.10
N PRO A 143 0.16 -1.82 9.77
CA PRO A 143 0.73 -0.80 8.89
C PRO A 143 0.08 0.58 9.01
N TYR A 144 -1.25 0.63 9.20
CA TYR A 144 -1.97 1.87 9.42
C TYR A 144 -1.50 2.58 10.69
N GLU A 145 -1.33 1.83 11.77
CA GLU A 145 -0.85 2.36 13.04
C GLU A 145 0.60 2.83 12.93
N ALA A 146 1.45 2.06 12.23
CA ALA A 146 2.83 2.45 11.95
C ALA A 146 2.93 3.75 11.13
N LEU A 147 2.01 3.97 10.20
CA LEU A 147 2.02 5.11 9.29
C LEU A 147 1.44 6.39 9.90
N TYR A 148 0.34 6.26 10.65
CA TYR A 148 -0.42 7.40 11.17
C TYR A 148 -0.26 7.62 12.68
N ASP A 149 0.51 6.77 13.37
CA ASP A 149 0.72 6.79 14.82
C ASP A 149 -0.59 6.74 15.61
N ARG A 150 -1.59 6.05 15.06
CA ARG A 150 -2.92 5.86 15.66
C ARG A 150 -3.56 4.58 15.18
N LYS A 151 -4.28 3.90 16.07
CA LYS A 151 -5.09 2.74 15.67
C LYS A 151 -6.18 3.14 14.68
N CYS A 152 -6.41 2.30 13.68
CA CYS A 152 -7.53 2.49 12.77
C CYS A 152 -8.85 2.31 13.52
N ARG A 153 -9.78 3.26 13.36
CA ARG A 153 -11.15 3.09 13.81
C ARG A 153 -11.86 2.14 12.84
N THR A 154 -12.34 1.02 13.35
CA THR A 154 -13.22 0.10 12.62
C THR A 154 -14.55 0.01 13.35
N PRO A 155 -15.67 -0.32 12.67
CA PRO A 155 -16.95 -0.53 13.34
C PRO A 155 -16.89 -1.57 14.49
N LEU A 156 -15.93 -2.51 14.42
CA LEU A 156 -15.67 -3.52 15.45
C LEU A 156 -14.93 -2.95 16.68
N TYR A 157 -14.27 -1.80 16.55
CA TYR A 157 -13.43 -1.14 17.57
C TYR A 157 -13.87 0.32 17.85
N TRP A 158 -15.16 0.63 17.73
CA TRP A 158 -15.69 2.00 17.94
C TRP A 158 -15.56 2.50 19.39
N ILE A 159 -15.32 1.61 20.36
CA ILE A 159 -15.51 1.89 21.79
C ILE A 159 -14.25 2.50 22.49
N GLU A 160 -13.04 2.37 21.94
CA GLU A 160 -11.82 2.71 22.69
C GLU A 160 -11.44 4.21 22.76
N LEU A 161 -12.16 5.11 22.08
CA LEU A 161 -11.86 6.55 22.09
C LEU A 161 -12.94 7.36 22.80
N SER A 162 -13.26 6.98 24.04
CA SER A 162 -13.63 8.02 25.00
C SER A 162 -12.32 8.70 25.40
N GLU A 163 -12.09 9.90 24.88
CA GLU A 163 -11.09 10.85 25.38
C GLU A 163 -11.47 11.35 26.80
N ASN A 164 -11.71 10.44 27.75
CA ASN A 164 -12.12 10.75 29.13
C ASN A 164 -11.14 10.15 30.16
N LYS A 165 -9.83 10.23 29.92
CA LYS A 165 -8.82 9.98 30.95
C LYS A 165 -7.65 10.98 30.92
N ILE A 166 -7.92 12.23 30.52
CA ILE A 166 -6.99 13.34 30.71
C ILE A 166 -7.77 14.57 31.18
N HIS A 167 -8.14 14.56 32.46
CA HIS A 167 -8.19 15.71 33.37
C HIS A 167 -8.96 15.33 34.64
N GLU A 168 -8.30 14.59 35.52
CA GLU A 168 -8.47 14.84 36.94
C GLU A 168 -7.08 15.20 37.47
N VAL A 169 -6.75 16.44 37.17
CA VAL A 169 -5.67 17.17 37.82
C VAL A 169 -6.16 17.36 39.26
N ASP A 170 -5.62 16.57 40.19
CA ASP A 170 -5.70 16.83 41.63
C ASP A 170 -4.97 18.16 41.91
N VAL A 171 -5.68 19.26 41.68
CA VAL A 171 -5.29 20.60 42.09
C VAL A 171 -6.34 21.07 43.09
N ILE A 172 -5.91 21.01 44.36
CA ILE A 172 -6.24 21.91 45.46
C ILE A 172 -7.69 21.86 45.97
N LYS A 173 -7.84 21.20 47.13
CA LYS A 173 -8.60 21.74 48.26
C LYS A 173 -7.77 21.67 49.54
N GLU A 174 -6.80 22.57 49.67
CA GLU A 174 -6.58 23.23 50.95
C GLU A 174 -7.48 24.46 50.97
N THR A 175 -8.54 24.42 51.79
CA THR A 175 -9.12 25.53 52.58
C THR A 175 -10.47 25.06 53.13
N GLU A 176 -10.44 24.41 54.29
CA GLU A 176 -11.08 24.79 55.58
C GLU A 176 -11.01 23.63 56.57
#